data_AF-A0A812NGT9-F1
#
_entry.id   AF-A0A812NGT9-F1
#
_cell.length_a   1.000
_cell.length_b   1.000
_cell.length_c   1.000
_cell.angle_alpha   90.00
_cell.angle_beta   90.00
_cell.angle_gamma   90.00
#
_symmetry.space_group_name_H-M   'P 1'
#
loop_
_entity.id
_entity.type
_entity.pdbx_description
1 polymer ?
#
loop_
_entity_poly.entity_id
_entity_poly.type
_entity_poly.pdbx_seq_one_letter_code
_entity_poly.pdbx_strand_id
1 'polypeptide(L)'
;MGSSQGSAQSSATSQGADDGMASCNTGVHHCSFPMYVVKVSDFLDMEGVPEPHQVLRRKGLLHEWQPSMFVIFVSHQWLGTGSPDPSGQQMTVLRHALQSWIDGSMTVEVDLMRTFGDQRSFTTSYERVATAYLFLDWFAIPQLTIRDDGVNDDATKSDTARAVQSIPAYVESCDMFVALVPDLVHSDTGLQCNYSSWLSRGWCRAELWCRLFSNREDTRVVLIFSDREALYIMPMDWQRSLIADGLFTVESDRTVVMKLGERALRSKIEQLDRWGPLTDYRFHLAQEPR
;
A
#
# COMPACT_ATOMS: atom_id res chain seq x y z
N MET A 1 2.42 28.97 -66.23
CA MET A 1 2.18 30.12 -65.32
C MET A 1 0.68 30.24 -65.19
N GLY A 2 -0.02 30.05 -64.09
CA GLY A 2 0.30 29.93 -62.67
C GLY A 2 -1.05 30.15 -61.99
N SER A 3 -1.58 29.17 -61.27
CA SER A 3 -2.84 29.33 -60.56
C SER A 3 -2.77 28.55 -59.26
N SER A 4 -2.46 29.30 -58.21
CA SER A 4 -2.52 28.90 -56.81
C SER A 4 -3.96 28.67 -56.38
N GLN A 5 -4.26 27.50 -55.83
CA GLN A 5 -5.39 27.32 -54.91
C GLN A 5 -4.87 26.65 -53.65
N GLY A 6 -4.89 27.40 -52.55
CA GLY A 6 -4.59 26.91 -51.21
C GLY A 6 -5.75 26.05 -50.72
N SER A 7 -5.47 24.80 -50.37
CA SER A 7 -6.40 23.96 -49.62
C SER A 7 -6.16 24.16 -48.13
N ALA A 8 -7.12 24.78 -47.45
CA ALA A 8 -7.18 24.81 -46.00
C ALA A 8 -7.40 23.38 -45.48
N GLN A 9 -6.41 22.83 -44.78
CA GLN A 9 -6.56 21.60 -44.00
C GLN A 9 -7.27 21.96 -42.69
N SER A 10 -8.52 21.51 -42.55
CA SER A 10 -9.23 21.50 -41.27
C SER A 10 -8.67 20.37 -40.41
N SER A 11 -7.89 20.70 -39.39
CA SER A 11 -7.43 19.77 -38.36
C SER A 11 -8.61 19.42 -37.45
N ALA A 12 -9.23 18.27 -37.72
CA ALA A 12 -10.13 17.62 -36.77
C ALA A 12 -9.31 17.17 -35.56
N THR A 13 -9.35 17.97 -34.50
CA THR A 13 -8.80 17.61 -33.19
C THR A 13 -9.74 16.58 -32.58
N SER A 14 -9.28 15.33 -32.54
CA SER A 14 -9.95 14.26 -31.80
C SER A 14 -9.90 14.60 -30.30
N GLN A 15 -11.01 15.12 -29.78
CA GLN A 15 -11.26 15.19 -28.34
C GLN A 15 -11.28 13.74 -27.83
N GLY A 16 -10.24 13.35 -27.11
CA GLY A 16 -10.23 12.12 -26.33
C GLY A 16 -11.30 12.22 -25.26
N ALA A 17 -12.12 11.17 -25.16
CA ALA A 17 -13.09 11.01 -24.09
C ALA A 17 -12.36 11.02 -22.74
N ASP A 18 -12.66 12.02 -21.92
CA ASP A 18 -12.28 12.08 -20.52
C ASP A 18 -13.28 11.20 -19.76
N ASP A 19 -13.06 9.88 -19.82
CA ASP A 19 -13.76 8.93 -18.96
C ASP A 19 -13.27 9.19 -17.53
N GLY A 20 -14.16 9.73 -16.69
CA GLY A 20 -13.89 10.16 -15.31
C GLY A 20 -13.44 9.03 -14.39
N MET A 21 -12.18 8.63 -14.54
CA MET A 21 -11.52 7.61 -13.73
C MET A 21 -11.21 8.21 -12.35
N ALA A 22 -11.78 7.62 -11.28
CA ALA A 22 -11.54 8.06 -9.92
C ALA A 22 -10.08 7.73 -9.54
N SER A 23 -9.18 8.70 -9.73
CA SER A 23 -7.76 8.52 -9.43
C SER A 23 -7.52 8.55 -7.91
N CYS A 24 -6.67 7.65 -7.42
CA CYS A 24 -6.20 7.61 -6.03
C CYS A 24 -5.21 8.73 -5.65
N ASN A 25 -5.32 9.88 -6.30
CA ASN A 25 -4.51 11.08 -6.05
C ASN A 25 -5.01 11.85 -4.82
N THR A 26 -5.18 11.20 -3.67
CA THR A 26 -5.62 11.87 -2.43
C THR A 26 -4.47 12.44 -1.61
N GLY A 27 -3.24 12.07 -1.91
CA GLY A 27 -2.03 12.48 -1.19
C GLY A 27 -1.02 13.21 -2.07
N VAL A 28 0.26 13.12 -1.71
CA VAL A 28 1.35 13.84 -2.41
C VAL A 28 2.03 13.02 -3.50
N HIS A 29 1.79 11.71 -3.49
CA HIS A 29 2.28 10.81 -4.51
C HIS A 29 1.28 10.69 -5.66
N HIS A 30 1.82 10.56 -6.86
CA HIS A 30 1.02 10.45 -8.08
C HIS A 30 0.61 9.00 -8.33
N CYS A 31 -0.69 8.77 -8.43
CA CYS A 31 -1.36 7.54 -8.81
C CYS A 31 -1.36 7.41 -10.35
N SER A 32 -0.36 6.71 -10.89
CA SER A 32 -0.23 6.48 -12.33
C SER A 32 -0.94 5.22 -12.81
N PHE A 33 -1.48 4.38 -11.92
CA PHE A 33 -2.31 3.22 -12.25
C PHE A 33 -3.48 3.13 -11.24
N PRO A 34 -4.68 2.67 -11.65
CA PRO A 34 -5.80 2.55 -10.71
C PRO A 34 -5.48 1.60 -9.56
N MET A 35 -5.86 1.98 -8.34
CA MET A 35 -5.76 1.07 -7.21
C MET A 35 -6.84 -0.02 -7.33
N TYR A 36 -6.43 -1.28 -7.28
CA TYR A 36 -7.33 -2.41 -7.27
C TYR A 36 -7.34 -3.09 -5.90
N VAL A 37 -8.52 -3.54 -5.47
CA VAL A 37 -8.76 -4.09 -4.14
C VAL A 37 -9.72 -5.28 -4.18
N VAL A 38 -9.65 -6.16 -3.19
CA VAL A 38 -10.51 -7.35 -3.03
C VAL A 38 -11.37 -7.17 -1.78
N LYS A 39 -12.64 -7.56 -1.79
CA LYS A 39 -13.47 -7.50 -0.56
C LYS A 39 -12.93 -8.43 0.51
N VAL A 40 -13.01 -8.02 1.78
CA VAL A 40 -12.66 -8.89 2.90
C VAL A 40 -13.50 -10.18 2.89
N SER A 41 -14.80 -10.10 2.61
CA SER A 41 -15.67 -11.28 2.48
C SER A 41 -15.15 -12.27 1.46
N ASP A 42 -14.82 -11.79 0.26
CA ASP A 42 -14.38 -12.64 -0.84
C ASP A 42 -13.00 -13.25 -0.53
N PHE A 43 -12.12 -12.51 0.14
CA PHE A 43 -10.81 -13.00 0.57
C PHE A 43 -10.91 -14.07 1.67
N LEU A 44 -11.86 -13.95 2.60
CA LEU A 44 -12.11 -14.95 3.64
C LEU A 44 -12.62 -16.27 3.05
N ASP A 45 -13.38 -16.20 1.96
CA ASP A 45 -13.87 -17.38 1.22
C ASP A 45 -12.78 -18.04 0.34
N MET A 46 -11.64 -17.39 0.12
CA MET A 46 -10.51 -17.96 -0.62
C MET A 46 -9.69 -18.92 0.24
N GLU A 47 -9.30 -20.05 -0.33
CA GLU A 47 -8.39 -21.02 0.29
C GLU A 47 -6.95 -20.87 -0.23
N GLY A 48 -5.97 -21.13 0.63
CA GLY A 48 -4.55 -21.13 0.25
C GLY A 48 -4.03 -19.75 -0.18
N VAL A 49 -3.21 -19.74 -1.22
CA VAL A 49 -2.64 -18.53 -1.83
C VAL A 49 -3.67 -17.90 -2.76
N PRO A 50 -4.02 -16.61 -2.60
CA PRO A 50 -4.91 -15.91 -3.51
C PRO A 50 -4.42 -15.98 -4.94
N GLU A 51 -5.39 -16.05 -5.85
CA GLU A 51 -5.10 -15.94 -7.27
C GLU A 51 -4.56 -14.53 -7.59
N PRO A 52 -3.70 -14.41 -8.61
CA PRO A 52 -3.06 -13.15 -9.00
C PRO A 52 -4.01 -12.20 -9.73
N HIS A 53 -3.59 -10.94 -9.86
CA HIS A 53 -4.39 -9.81 -10.39
C HIS A 53 -5.25 -10.16 -11.60
N GLN A 54 -4.65 -10.67 -12.67
CA GLN A 54 -5.34 -10.96 -13.93
C GLN A 54 -6.46 -12.00 -13.76
N VAL A 55 -6.23 -13.01 -12.92
CA VAL A 55 -7.19 -14.09 -12.64
C VAL A 55 -8.35 -13.56 -11.81
N LEU A 56 -8.08 -12.82 -10.72
CA LEU A 56 -9.15 -12.23 -9.90
C LEU A 56 -9.98 -11.19 -10.68
N ARG A 57 -9.33 -10.42 -11.56
CA ARG A 57 -10.02 -9.48 -12.46
C ARG A 57 -10.99 -10.21 -13.38
N ARG A 58 -10.58 -11.34 -13.99
CA ARG A 58 -11.49 -12.18 -14.81
C ARG A 58 -12.63 -12.79 -14.00
N LYS A 59 -12.37 -13.18 -12.75
CA LYS A 59 -13.39 -13.72 -11.83
C LYS A 59 -14.35 -12.63 -11.31
N GLY A 60 -14.09 -11.35 -11.58
CA GLY A 60 -14.90 -10.23 -11.08
C GLY A 60 -14.73 -9.97 -9.57
N LEU A 61 -13.66 -10.50 -8.97
CA LEU A 61 -13.35 -10.36 -7.55
C LEU A 61 -12.41 -9.17 -7.25
N LEU A 62 -11.88 -8.55 -8.30
CA LEU A 62 -11.00 -7.39 -8.21
C LEU A 62 -11.77 -6.12 -8.55
N HIS A 63 -11.80 -5.16 -7.63
CA HIS A 63 -12.53 -3.91 -7.75
C HIS A 63 -11.59 -2.72 -7.87
N GLU A 64 -11.88 -1.80 -8.77
CA GLU A 64 -11.21 -0.51 -8.79
C GLU A 64 -11.66 0.31 -7.57
N TRP A 65 -10.69 0.93 -6.90
CA TRP A 65 -10.93 1.71 -5.70
C TRP A 65 -11.82 2.92 -5.96
N GLN A 66 -12.63 3.27 -4.97
CA GLN A 66 -13.40 4.50 -4.94
C GLN A 66 -13.25 5.17 -3.56
N PRO A 67 -13.31 6.51 -3.47
CA PRO A 67 -13.14 7.26 -2.21
C PRO A 67 -14.06 6.83 -1.05
N SER A 68 -15.21 6.22 -1.34
CA SER A 68 -16.15 5.73 -0.32
C SER A 68 -15.77 4.37 0.29
N MET A 69 -14.83 3.65 -0.33
CA MET A 69 -14.41 2.32 0.12
C MET A 69 -13.51 2.45 1.35
N PHE A 70 -13.77 1.60 2.35
CA PHE A 70 -12.82 1.43 3.46
C PHE A 70 -11.76 0.42 3.05
N VAL A 71 -10.50 0.85 2.92
CA VAL A 71 -9.41 -0.01 2.44
C VAL A 71 -8.37 -0.25 3.52
N ILE A 72 -8.03 -1.52 3.69
CA ILE A 72 -6.91 -1.99 4.49
C ILE A 72 -5.74 -2.26 3.55
N PHE A 73 -4.67 -1.47 3.69
CA PHE A 73 -3.40 -1.73 3.04
C PHE A 73 -2.64 -2.82 3.81
N VAL A 74 -2.33 -3.93 3.16
CA VAL A 74 -1.54 -5.01 3.75
C VAL A 74 -0.12 -4.96 3.20
N SER A 75 0.80 -4.51 4.03
CA SER A 75 2.24 -4.62 3.77
C SER A 75 2.76 -5.96 4.29
N HIS A 76 3.56 -6.64 3.49
CA HIS A 76 4.15 -7.93 3.86
C HIS A 76 5.51 -8.14 3.19
N GLN A 77 6.29 -9.07 3.72
CA GLN A 77 7.51 -9.54 3.08
C GLN A 77 7.20 -10.83 2.32
N TRP A 78 7.65 -10.90 1.06
CA TRP A 78 7.60 -12.14 0.28
C TRP A 78 8.45 -13.25 0.92
N LEU A 79 7.85 -14.43 1.04
CA LEU A 79 8.45 -15.67 1.58
C LEU A 79 9.13 -16.53 0.51
N GLY A 80 9.08 -16.14 -0.76
CA GLY A 80 9.76 -16.83 -1.86
C GLY A 80 10.13 -15.87 -2.97
N THR A 81 11.04 -16.30 -3.84
CA THR A 81 11.51 -15.51 -4.99
C THR A 81 10.43 -15.44 -6.09
N GLY A 82 9.68 -16.54 -6.26
CA GLY A 82 8.65 -16.67 -7.31
C GLY A 82 7.21 -16.52 -6.83
N SER A 83 6.97 -16.48 -5.52
CA SER A 83 5.64 -16.31 -4.93
C SER A 83 5.76 -15.61 -3.57
N PRO A 84 4.86 -14.66 -3.26
CA PRO A 84 4.88 -13.94 -1.99
C PRO A 84 4.63 -14.84 -0.79
N ASP A 85 3.82 -15.89 -0.94
CA ASP A 85 3.47 -16.80 0.15
C ASP A 85 3.29 -18.22 -0.42
N PRO A 86 4.37 -18.94 -0.77
CA PRO A 86 4.28 -20.20 -1.52
C PRO A 86 3.40 -21.28 -0.87
N SER A 87 3.27 -21.26 0.45
CA SER A 87 2.49 -22.21 1.25
C SER A 87 1.14 -21.66 1.73
N GLY A 88 0.83 -20.38 1.47
CA GLY A 88 -0.41 -19.73 1.94
C GLY A 88 -0.44 -19.48 3.47
N GLN A 89 0.71 -19.52 4.14
CA GLN A 89 0.80 -19.39 5.59
C GLN A 89 0.54 -17.95 6.06
N GLN A 90 1.09 -16.94 5.37
CA GLN A 90 0.79 -15.53 5.68
C GLN A 90 -0.70 -15.23 5.45
N MET A 91 -1.26 -15.72 4.34
CA MET A 91 -2.66 -15.48 3.99
C MET A 91 -3.61 -16.15 4.99
N THR A 92 -3.21 -17.31 5.53
CA THR A 92 -3.96 -17.97 6.60
C THR A 92 -3.97 -17.15 7.90
N VAL A 93 -2.82 -16.61 8.32
CA VAL A 93 -2.75 -15.70 9.48
C VAL A 93 -3.62 -14.46 9.24
N LEU A 94 -3.54 -13.86 8.06
CA LEU A 94 -4.34 -12.69 7.71
C LEU A 94 -5.85 -12.99 7.75
N ARG A 95 -6.29 -14.11 7.15
CA ARG A 95 -7.70 -14.53 7.20
C ARG A 95 -8.20 -14.69 8.63
N HIS A 96 -7.45 -15.41 9.47
CA HIS A 96 -7.86 -15.59 10.87
C HIS A 96 -7.87 -14.26 11.64
N ALA A 97 -6.89 -13.37 11.40
CA ALA A 97 -6.85 -12.08 12.07
C ALA A 97 -8.03 -11.17 11.66
N LEU A 98 -8.38 -11.15 10.37
CA LEU A 98 -9.56 -10.45 9.86
C LEU A 98 -10.84 -11.02 10.48
N GLN A 99 -10.97 -12.35 10.55
CA GLN A 99 -12.11 -13.01 11.18
C GLN A 99 -12.20 -12.66 12.68
N SER A 100 -11.08 -12.71 13.41
CA SER A 100 -11.00 -12.31 14.82
C SER A 100 -11.39 -10.84 15.04
N TRP A 101 -11.13 -9.93 14.09
CA TRP A 101 -11.64 -8.56 14.15
C TRP A 101 -13.14 -8.49 13.93
N ILE A 102 -13.68 -9.24 12.97
CA ILE A 102 -15.12 -9.29 12.68
C ILE A 102 -15.89 -9.85 13.88
N ASP A 103 -15.37 -10.90 14.51
CA ASP A 103 -15.98 -11.55 15.66
C ASP A 103 -15.77 -10.77 16.97
N GLY A 104 -14.93 -9.73 16.96
CA GLY A 104 -14.57 -8.95 18.15
C GLY A 104 -13.69 -9.70 19.15
N SER A 105 -13.06 -10.80 18.74
CA SER A 105 -12.20 -11.64 19.59
C SER A 105 -10.72 -11.27 19.54
N MET A 106 -10.30 -10.41 18.60
CA MET A 106 -8.91 -9.96 18.51
C MET A 106 -8.52 -9.10 19.71
N THR A 107 -7.43 -9.48 20.38
CA THR A 107 -6.80 -8.61 21.37
C THR A 107 -5.78 -7.72 20.66
N VAL A 108 -6.04 -6.42 20.63
CA VAL A 108 -5.06 -5.43 20.16
C VAL A 108 -4.47 -4.77 21.39
N GLU A 109 -3.17 -4.95 21.64
CA GLU A 109 -2.55 -4.27 22.79
C GLU A 109 -2.70 -2.76 22.66
N VAL A 110 -3.03 -2.13 23.79
CA VAL A 110 -3.35 -0.72 23.86
C VAL A 110 -2.12 0.08 23.44
N ASP A 111 -2.29 0.95 22.45
CA ASP A 111 -1.34 2.00 22.15
C ASP A 111 -1.19 2.87 23.41
N LEU A 112 -0.09 2.69 24.16
CA LEU A 112 0.15 3.37 25.42
C LEU A 112 0.16 4.90 25.26
N MET A 113 0.41 5.43 24.05
CA MET A 113 0.29 6.88 23.79
C MET A 113 -1.17 7.35 23.82
N ARG A 114 -2.16 6.49 23.50
CA ARG A 114 -3.59 6.80 23.68
C ARG A 114 -3.97 7.00 25.14
N THR A 115 -3.37 6.21 26.04
CA THR A 115 -3.70 6.27 27.47
C THR A 115 -3.32 7.62 28.09
N PHE A 116 -2.33 8.32 27.51
CA PHE A 116 -1.77 9.54 28.10
C PHE A 116 -1.95 10.81 27.22
N GLY A 117 -2.39 10.70 25.97
CA GLY A 117 -2.29 11.79 24.97
C GLY A 117 -3.58 12.47 24.52
N ASP A 118 -4.69 11.76 24.26
CA ASP A 118 -5.93 12.39 23.79
C ASP A 118 -7.13 11.43 23.95
N GLN A 119 -8.21 11.87 24.60
CA GLN A 119 -9.44 11.10 24.85
C GLN A 119 -10.47 11.22 23.72
N ARG A 120 -10.07 11.63 22.51
CA ARG A 120 -10.99 11.64 21.37
C ARG A 120 -11.40 10.20 21.04
N SER A 121 -12.68 9.93 21.22
CA SER A 121 -13.35 8.67 20.90
C SER A 121 -13.30 8.42 19.39
N PHE A 122 -12.17 7.93 18.90
CA PHE A 122 -12.10 7.38 17.56
C PHE A 122 -12.71 5.98 17.61
N THR A 123 -13.88 5.81 16.97
CA THR A 123 -14.45 4.50 16.66
C THR A 123 -13.34 3.60 16.13
N THR A 124 -13.12 2.48 16.81
CA THR A 124 -12.11 1.52 16.41
C THR A 124 -12.40 1.11 14.97
N SER A 125 -11.46 1.41 14.07
CA SER A 125 -11.55 1.16 12.63
C SER A 125 -11.94 -0.28 12.26
N TYR A 126 -11.81 -1.20 13.22
CA TYR A 126 -12.16 -2.62 13.13
C TYR A 126 -13.64 -2.89 12.86
N GLU A 127 -14.57 -2.03 13.31
CA GLU A 127 -16.01 -2.22 13.06
C GLU A 127 -16.35 -2.25 11.56
N ARG A 128 -15.50 -1.66 10.71
CA ARG A 128 -15.69 -1.62 9.26
C ARG A 128 -15.08 -2.82 8.52
N VAL A 129 -14.30 -3.68 9.21
CA VAL A 129 -13.52 -4.78 8.58
C VAL A 129 -14.42 -5.75 7.83
N ALA A 130 -15.60 -6.08 8.34
CA ALA A 130 -16.53 -7.00 7.68
C ALA A 130 -16.96 -6.53 6.27
N THR A 131 -16.98 -5.21 6.05
CA THR A 131 -17.36 -4.58 4.76
C THR A 131 -16.17 -3.94 4.05
N ALA A 132 -14.96 -4.16 4.56
CA ALA A 132 -13.75 -3.54 4.05
C ALA A 132 -13.25 -4.20 2.76
N TYR A 133 -12.27 -3.54 2.16
CA TYR A 133 -11.50 -4.05 1.03
C TYR A 133 -10.03 -4.15 1.41
N LEU A 134 -9.32 -5.07 0.78
CA LEU A 134 -7.90 -5.33 0.95
C LEU A 134 -7.14 -4.83 -0.27
N PHE A 135 -6.10 -4.05 -0.04
CA PHE A 135 -4.99 -3.91 -0.96
C PHE A 135 -3.87 -4.86 -0.51
N LEU A 136 -3.43 -5.73 -1.42
CA LEU A 136 -2.24 -6.56 -1.25
C LEU A 136 -1.57 -6.70 -2.62
N ASP A 137 -0.27 -6.40 -2.68
CA ASP A 137 0.50 -6.23 -3.92
C ASP A 137 0.30 -7.37 -4.94
N TRP A 138 0.31 -8.63 -4.50
CA TRP A 138 0.15 -9.82 -5.32
C TRP A 138 -1.07 -9.81 -6.24
N PHE A 139 -2.25 -9.45 -5.69
CA PHE A 139 -3.48 -9.42 -6.47
C PHE A 139 -3.88 -8.00 -6.89
N ALA A 140 -3.35 -6.97 -6.25
CA ALA A 140 -3.64 -5.59 -6.61
C ALA A 140 -2.81 -5.11 -7.81
N ILE A 141 -1.61 -5.67 -8.02
CA ILE A 141 -0.68 -5.29 -9.09
C ILE A 141 -0.64 -6.38 -10.18
N PRO A 142 -0.71 -6.01 -11.47
CA PRO A 142 -0.52 -6.96 -12.57
C PRO A 142 0.80 -7.74 -12.46
N GLN A 143 0.74 -9.07 -12.53
CA GLN A 143 1.91 -9.94 -12.41
C GLN A 143 2.54 -10.24 -13.78
N LEU A 144 3.84 -10.01 -13.95
CA LEU A 144 4.55 -10.19 -15.24
C LEU A 144 4.59 -11.64 -15.73
N THR A 145 4.53 -12.60 -14.82
CA THR A 145 4.67 -14.04 -15.13
C THR A 145 3.39 -14.67 -15.67
N ILE A 146 2.28 -13.93 -15.68
CA ILE A 146 0.97 -14.46 -16.03
C ILE A 146 0.53 -13.86 -17.35
N ARG A 147 0.55 -14.73 -18.36
CA ARG A 147 0.15 -14.42 -19.72
C ARG A 147 -1.36 -14.48 -19.83
N ASP A 148 -1.94 -13.39 -20.30
CA ASP A 148 -3.31 -13.36 -20.79
C ASP A 148 -3.27 -13.58 -22.30
N ASP A 149 -4.08 -14.52 -22.80
CA ASP A 149 -4.17 -14.80 -24.23
C ASP A 149 -4.56 -13.51 -24.99
N GLY A 150 -3.67 -13.03 -25.86
CA GLY A 150 -3.88 -11.83 -26.67
C GLY A 150 -3.47 -10.50 -26.04
N VAL A 151 -2.89 -10.48 -24.83
CA VAL A 151 -2.33 -9.27 -24.21
C VAL A 151 -0.85 -9.12 -24.56
N ASN A 152 -0.44 -7.90 -24.95
CA ASN A 152 0.95 -7.59 -25.27
C ASN A 152 1.81 -7.54 -23.99
N ASP A 153 2.87 -8.35 -23.92
CA ASP A 153 3.84 -8.38 -22.81
C ASP A 153 4.39 -6.98 -22.45
N ASP A 154 4.56 -6.08 -23.42
CA ASP A 154 5.06 -4.74 -23.18
C ASP A 154 4.02 -3.82 -22.51
N ALA A 155 2.74 -4.02 -22.78
CA ALA A 155 1.66 -3.32 -22.09
C ALA A 155 1.57 -3.76 -20.63
N THR A 156 1.64 -5.08 -20.37
CA THR A 156 1.66 -5.62 -19.01
C THR A 156 2.86 -5.11 -18.21
N LYS A 157 4.06 -5.07 -18.82
CA LYS A 157 5.25 -4.47 -18.19
C LYS A 157 5.04 -3.01 -17.83
N SER A 158 4.44 -2.23 -18.73
CA SER A 158 4.14 -0.82 -18.48
C SER A 158 3.18 -0.64 -17.32
N ASP A 159 2.10 -1.44 -17.29
CA ASP A 159 1.09 -1.37 -16.23
C ASP A 159 1.64 -1.83 -14.88
N THR A 160 2.41 -2.92 -14.82
CA THR A 160 3.11 -3.33 -13.59
C THR A 160 4.02 -2.21 -13.08
N ALA A 161 4.82 -1.59 -13.96
CA ALA A 161 5.71 -0.51 -13.56
C ALA A 161 4.94 0.72 -13.03
N ARG A 162 3.85 1.12 -13.68
CA ARG A 162 2.98 2.21 -13.22
C ARG A 162 2.32 1.87 -11.88
N ALA A 163 1.85 0.64 -11.71
CA ALA A 163 1.24 0.18 -10.47
C ALA A 163 2.24 0.18 -9.30
N VAL A 164 3.47 -0.31 -9.51
CA VAL A 164 4.53 -0.26 -8.49
C VAL A 164 4.89 1.18 -8.12
N GLN A 165 5.00 2.08 -9.11
CA GLN A 165 5.25 3.50 -8.87
C GLN A 165 4.11 4.20 -8.10
N SER A 166 2.90 3.63 -8.13
CA SER A 166 1.71 4.17 -7.47
C SER A 166 1.51 3.67 -6.04
N ILE A 167 2.33 2.71 -5.56
CA ILE A 167 2.23 2.16 -4.19
C ILE A 167 2.17 3.25 -3.11
N PRO A 168 3.01 4.30 -3.13
CA PRO A 168 2.90 5.38 -2.15
C PRO A 168 1.53 6.08 -2.14
N ALA A 169 0.92 6.29 -3.30
CA ALA A 169 -0.41 6.90 -3.43
C ALA A 169 -1.51 5.95 -2.91
N TYR A 170 -1.35 4.64 -3.13
CA TYR A 170 -2.24 3.61 -2.57
C TYR A 170 -2.21 3.64 -1.03
N VAL A 171 -1.01 3.67 -0.44
CA VAL A 171 -0.84 3.77 1.02
C VAL A 171 -1.54 5.02 1.59
N GLU A 172 -1.35 6.17 0.94
CA GLU A 172 -1.98 7.44 1.36
C GLU A 172 -3.51 7.42 1.24
N SER A 173 -4.04 6.66 0.28
CA SER A 173 -5.48 6.51 0.02
C SER A 173 -6.17 5.53 0.97
N CYS A 174 -5.44 4.56 1.54
CA CYS A 174 -6.01 3.54 2.42
C CYS A 174 -6.33 4.07 3.83
N ASP A 175 -7.40 3.55 4.44
CA ASP A 175 -7.88 3.97 5.75
C ASP A 175 -7.10 3.32 6.89
N MET A 176 -6.69 2.06 6.69
CA MET A 176 -5.99 1.25 7.67
C MET A 176 -4.73 0.68 7.04
N PHE A 177 -3.65 0.60 7.84
CA PHE A 177 -2.41 -0.04 7.43
C PHE A 177 -2.11 -1.21 8.36
N VAL A 178 -1.88 -2.37 7.76
CA VAL A 178 -1.49 -3.62 8.41
C VAL A 178 -0.11 -4.01 7.92
N ALA A 179 0.83 -4.20 8.83
CA ALA A 179 2.04 -4.96 8.54
C ALA A 179 1.81 -6.41 8.97
N LEU A 180 1.73 -7.31 8.00
CA LEU A 180 1.56 -8.74 8.20
C LEU A 180 2.94 -9.38 8.35
N VAL A 181 3.32 -9.67 9.59
CA VAL A 181 4.69 -10.03 9.97
C VAL A 181 4.76 -11.29 10.86
N PRO A 182 4.03 -12.39 10.53
CA PRO A 182 4.12 -13.62 11.29
C PRO A 182 5.52 -14.23 11.22
N ASP A 183 5.92 -14.95 12.27
CA ASP A 183 7.16 -15.73 12.30
C ASP A 183 7.07 -16.94 11.36
N LEU A 184 7.63 -16.78 10.16
CA LEU A 184 7.63 -17.79 9.10
C LEU A 184 9.04 -17.97 8.53
N VAL A 185 9.20 -18.84 7.54
CA VAL A 185 10.48 -19.17 6.91
C VAL A 185 10.40 -18.91 5.41
N HIS A 186 11.42 -18.24 4.87
CA HIS A 186 11.54 -18.03 3.44
C HIS A 186 11.86 -19.37 2.74
N SER A 187 11.05 -19.76 1.75
CA SER A 187 11.10 -21.05 1.07
C SER A 187 12.46 -21.36 0.45
N ASP A 188 13.08 -20.34 -0.15
CA ASP A 188 14.33 -20.54 -0.92
C ASP A 188 15.60 -20.42 -0.08
N THR A 189 15.61 -19.55 0.93
CA THR A 189 16.82 -19.23 1.72
C THR A 189 16.84 -19.92 3.08
N GLY A 190 15.69 -20.39 3.57
CA GLY A 190 15.55 -20.96 4.90
C GLY A 190 15.67 -19.94 6.04
N LEU A 191 15.79 -18.64 5.73
CA LEU A 191 15.89 -17.58 6.72
C LEU A 191 14.54 -17.27 7.35
N GLN A 192 14.54 -16.87 8.62
CA GLN A 192 13.33 -16.44 9.32
C GLN A 192 12.81 -15.12 8.74
N CYS A 193 11.51 -15.06 8.51
CA CYS A 193 10.76 -13.86 8.16
C CYS A 193 9.86 -13.47 9.33
N ASN A 194 9.95 -12.23 9.78
CA ASN A 194 9.20 -11.67 10.90
C ASN A 194 9.23 -10.14 10.86
N TYR A 195 8.81 -9.47 11.94
CA TYR A 195 8.81 -8.01 12.02
C TYR A 195 10.19 -7.38 11.76
N SER A 196 11.25 -7.97 12.31
CA SER A 196 12.62 -7.47 12.15
C SER A 196 13.08 -7.57 10.69
N SER A 197 12.83 -8.72 10.04
CA SER A 197 13.19 -8.88 8.63
C SER A 197 12.33 -8.02 7.71
N TRP A 198 11.03 -7.85 7.99
CA TRP A 198 10.15 -6.94 7.27
C TRP A 198 10.66 -5.50 7.38
N LEU A 199 11.00 -5.04 8.58
CA LEU A 199 11.64 -3.75 8.81
C LEU A 199 13.01 -3.62 8.15
N SER A 200 13.66 -4.70 7.72
CA SER A 200 14.92 -4.60 6.96
C SER A 200 14.70 -4.32 5.48
N ARG A 201 13.49 -4.51 4.94
CA ARG A 201 13.19 -4.38 3.50
C ARG A 201 12.96 -2.94 3.10
N GLY A 202 13.61 -2.50 2.02
CA GLY A 202 13.54 -1.11 1.54
C GLY A 202 12.13 -0.64 1.17
N TRP A 203 11.39 -1.45 0.41
CA TRP A 203 10.00 -1.15 0.02
C TRP A 203 9.05 -1.16 1.23
N CYS A 204 9.18 -2.11 2.15
CA CYS A 204 8.36 -2.16 3.37
C CYS A 204 8.60 -0.92 4.26
N ARG A 205 9.85 -0.46 4.39
CA ARG A 205 10.17 0.81 5.06
C ARG A 205 9.50 1.99 4.36
N ALA A 206 9.49 2.01 3.03
CA ALA A 206 8.89 3.10 2.27
C ALA A 206 7.37 3.16 2.43
N GLU A 207 6.70 2.01 2.42
CA GLU A 207 5.27 1.89 2.71
C GLU A 207 4.95 2.40 4.12
N LEU A 208 5.75 1.97 5.11
CA LEU A 208 5.64 2.44 6.49
C LEU A 208 5.80 3.97 6.59
N TRP A 209 6.80 4.54 5.92
CA TRP A 209 7.04 5.99 5.88
C TRP A 209 5.87 6.73 5.23
N CYS A 210 5.36 6.25 4.09
CA CYS A 210 4.21 6.86 3.41
C CYS A 210 2.97 6.85 4.31
N ARG A 211 2.75 5.78 5.09
CA ARG A 211 1.65 5.71 6.06
C ARG A 211 1.81 6.74 7.17
N LEU A 212 2.96 6.72 7.84
CA LEU A 212 3.22 7.56 9.02
C LEU A 212 3.24 9.06 8.69
N PHE A 213 3.75 9.43 7.52
CA PHE A 213 3.82 10.81 7.06
C PHE A 213 2.65 11.25 6.18
N SER A 214 1.68 10.38 5.93
CA SER A 214 0.45 10.79 5.24
C SER A 214 -0.28 11.89 6.02
N ASN A 215 -1.04 12.70 5.30
CA ASN A 215 -1.86 13.75 5.89
C ASN A 215 -3.22 13.22 6.41
N ARG A 216 -3.37 11.91 6.56
CA ARG A 216 -4.57 11.31 7.15
C ARG A 216 -4.65 11.66 8.63
N GLU A 217 -5.88 11.75 9.12
CA GLU A 217 -6.13 11.94 10.56
C GLU A 217 -5.62 10.74 11.37
N ASP A 218 -5.79 9.54 10.82
CA ASP A 218 -5.31 8.30 11.40
C ASP A 218 -4.17 7.75 10.55
N THR A 219 -2.95 7.75 11.11
CA THR A 219 -1.73 7.19 10.51
C THR A 219 -1.23 5.94 11.23
N ARG A 220 -2.05 5.34 12.11
CA ARG A 220 -1.65 4.16 12.89
C ARG A 220 -1.29 2.98 11.99
N VAL A 221 -0.40 2.14 12.51
CA VAL A 221 0.04 0.90 11.89
C VAL A 221 -0.26 -0.25 12.83
N VAL A 222 -0.95 -1.26 12.32
CA VAL A 222 -1.28 -2.48 13.06
C VAL A 222 -0.36 -3.60 12.63
N LEU A 223 0.37 -4.17 13.57
CA LEU A 223 1.20 -5.35 13.38
C LEU A 223 0.36 -6.60 13.63
N ILE A 224 0.35 -7.52 12.68
CA ILE A 224 -0.23 -8.85 12.86
C ILE A 224 0.92 -9.86 12.85
N PHE A 225 1.22 -10.43 14.02
CA PHE A 225 2.21 -11.50 14.19
C PHE A 225 1.56 -12.88 14.26
N SER A 226 0.31 -12.92 14.72
CA SER A 226 -0.47 -14.15 14.88
C SER A 226 -1.94 -13.89 14.58
N ASP A 227 -2.74 -14.95 14.64
CA ASP A 227 -4.18 -14.90 14.44
C ASP A 227 -4.98 -14.35 15.63
N ARG A 228 -4.31 -14.08 16.77
CA ARG A 228 -4.95 -13.69 18.04
C ARG A 228 -4.46 -12.39 18.65
N GLU A 229 -3.26 -11.96 18.27
CA GLU A 229 -2.61 -10.80 18.84
C GLU A 229 -2.15 -9.84 17.74
N ALA A 230 -2.53 -8.58 17.92
CA ALA A 230 -2.03 -7.49 17.12
C ALA A 230 -1.51 -6.37 18.01
N LEU A 231 -0.46 -5.68 17.57
CA LEU A 231 0.13 -4.56 18.29
C LEU A 231 0.08 -3.30 17.43
N TYR A 232 0.02 -2.13 18.06
CA TYR A 232 0.34 -0.89 17.35
C TYR A 232 1.85 -0.69 17.32
N ILE A 233 2.40 -0.32 16.16
CA ILE A 233 3.79 0.15 16.11
C ILE A 233 3.90 1.45 16.90
N MET A 234 4.98 1.62 17.67
CA MET A 234 5.34 2.92 18.22
C MET A 234 5.57 3.91 17.08
N PRO A 235 4.92 5.10 17.07
CA PRO A 235 5.02 6.07 15.97
C PRO A 235 6.44 6.53 15.60
N MET A 236 7.46 6.11 16.36
CA MET A 236 8.85 6.49 16.19
C MET A 236 9.78 5.42 15.60
N ASP A 237 9.29 4.20 15.35
CA ASP A 237 10.12 3.11 14.83
C ASP A 237 10.73 3.42 13.44
N TRP A 238 10.14 4.35 12.69
CA TRP A 238 10.67 4.83 11.42
C TRP A 238 12.04 5.52 11.56
N GLN A 239 12.34 6.16 12.69
CA GLN A 239 13.62 6.88 12.89
C GLN A 239 14.82 5.93 12.87
N ARG A 240 14.62 4.68 13.30
CA ARG A 240 15.63 3.63 13.26
C ARG A 240 15.58 2.81 11.98
N SER A 241 14.56 3.05 11.16
CA SER A 241 14.23 2.27 9.97
C SER A 241 14.21 3.17 8.73
N LEU A 242 15.35 3.80 8.43
CA LEU A 242 15.52 4.65 7.24
C LEU A 242 15.39 3.84 5.96
N ILE A 243 14.68 4.36 4.96
CA ILE A 243 14.58 3.72 3.63
C ILE A 243 15.97 3.48 3.03
N ALA A 244 16.89 4.43 3.23
CA ALA A 244 18.26 4.38 2.72
C ALA A 244 19.06 3.16 3.21
N ASP A 245 18.74 2.60 4.38
CA ASP A 245 19.43 1.44 4.94
C ASP A 245 18.72 0.10 4.62
N GLY A 246 17.62 0.15 3.86
CA GLY A 246 16.83 -1.04 3.55
C GLY A 246 17.51 -2.00 2.57
N LEU A 247 17.15 -3.27 2.61
CA LEU A 247 17.52 -4.28 1.63
C LEU A 247 16.54 -4.22 0.45
N PHE A 248 17.08 -4.05 -0.75
CA PHE A 248 16.31 -4.04 -2.00
C PHE A 248 16.64 -5.28 -2.81
N THR A 249 15.61 -5.96 -3.31
CA THR A 249 15.78 -7.04 -4.29
C THR A 249 16.35 -6.50 -5.59
N VAL A 250 15.94 -5.28 -5.97
CA VAL A 250 16.45 -4.55 -7.13
C VAL A 250 17.12 -3.28 -6.62
N GLU A 251 18.45 -3.30 -6.51
CA GLU A 251 19.22 -2.22 -5.86
C GLU A 251 19.02 -0.85 -6.52
N SER A 252 18.74 -0.79 -7.83
CA SER A 252 18.43 0.46 -8.52
C SER A 252 17.17 1.17 -8.01
N ASP A 253 16.27 0.46 -7.33
CA ASP A 253 15.07 1.05 -6.74
C ASP A 253 15.41 1.98 -5.58
N ARG A 254 16.54 1.77 -4.86
CA ARG A 254 16.87 2.49 -3.62
C ARG A 254 16.73 4.00 -3.78
N THR A 255 17.39 4.57 -4.79
CA THR A 255 17.38 6.01 -5.05
C THR A 255 15.97 6.54 -5.37
N VAL A 256 15.17 5.75 -6.08
CA VAL A 256 13.79 6.13 -6.43
C VAL A 256 12.92 6.12 -5.17
N VAL A 257 13.02 5.06 -4.38
CA VAL A 257 12.20 4.84 -3.19
C VAL A 257 12.56 5.79 -2.05
N MET A 258 13.84 6.16 -1.92
CA MET A 258 14.25 7.22 -1.00
C MET A 258 13.55 8.55 -1.29
N LYS A 259 13.48 8.95 -2.57
CA LYS A 259 12.81 10.20 -2.98
C LYS A 259 11.31 10.18 -2.70
N LEU A 260 10.66 9.01 -2.71
CA LEU A 260 9.26 8.85 -2.31
C LEU A 260 9.11 9.14 -0.80
N GLY A 261 9.96 8.55 0.04
CA GLY A 261 9.95 8.83 1.48
C GLY A 261 10.25 10.29 1.83
N GLU A 262 11.23 10.90 1.17
CA GLU A 262 11.56 12.33 1.34
C GLU A 262 10.37 13.23 0.98
N ARG A 263 9.63 12.89 -0.08
CA ARG A 263 8.42 13.62 -0.47
C ARG A 263 7.33 13.51 0.60
N ALA A 264 7.11 12.31 1.15
CA ALA A 264 6.15 12.09 2.23
C ALA A 264 6.51 12.96 3.46
N LEU A 265 7.77 12.89 3.90
CA LEU A 265 8.26 13.66 5.06
C LEU A 265 8.12 15.17 4.83
N ARG A 266 8.53 15.68 3.66
CA ARG A 266 8.41 17.11 3.35
C ARG A 266 6.96 17.56 3.36
N SER A 267 6.04 16.79 2.79
CA SER A 267 4.61 17.10 2.85
C SER A 267 4.11 17.19 4.28
N LYS A 268 4.53 16.26 5.15
CA LYS A 268 4.15 16.28 6.56
C LYS A 268 4.65 17.54 7.27
N ILE A 269 5.91 17.92 7.02
CA ILE A 269 6.50 19.15 7.56
C ILE A 269 5.69 20.38 7.12
N GLU A 270 5.37 20.49 5.84
CA GLU A 270 4.56 21.59 5.30
C GLU A 270 3.14 21.64 5.89
N GLN A 271 2.51 20.48 6.10
CA GLN A 271 1.20 20.39 6.76
C GLN A 271 1.29 20.90 8.20
N LEU A 272 2.30 20.45 8.95
CA LEU A 272 2.49 20.80 10.35
C LEU A 272 2.86 22.27 10.54
N ASP A 273 3.63 22.86 9.62
CA ASP A 273 3.96 24.28 9.63
C ASP A 273 2.71 25.16 9.53
N ARG A 274 1.76 24.76 8.67
CA ARG A 274 0.53 25.54 8.43
C ARG A 274 -0.55 25.32 9.47
N TRP A 275 -0.72 24.07 9.92
CA TRP A 275 -1.92 23.65 10.66
C TRP A 275 -1.63 22.80 11.91
N GLY A 276 -0.38 22.38 12.11
CA GLY A 276 0.00 21.44 13.16
C GLY A 276 0.51 22.11 14.43
N PRO A 277 0.67 21.33 15.52
CA PRO A 277 1.37 21.78 16.71
C PRO A 277 2.83 22.14 16.40
N LEU A 278 3.32 23.25 16.94
CA LEU A 278 4.70 23.71 16.73
C LEU A 278 5.75 22.69 17.21
N THR A 279 5.44 21.90 18.24
CA THR A 279 6.29 20.81 18.73
C THR A 279 6.51 19.74 17.68
N ASP A 280 5.43 19.32 17.03
CA ASP A 280 5.44 18.25 16.04
C ASP A 280 6.12 18.73 14.77
N TYR A 281 5.85 19.97 14.35
CA TYR A 281 6.55 20.61 13.23
C TYR A 281 8.07 20.62 13.46
N ARG A 282 8.54 21.17 14.59
CA ARG A 282 9.98 21.23 14.91
C ARG A 282 10.61 19.85 14.98
N PHE A 283 9.87 18.88 15.52
CA PHE A 283 10.31 17.51 15.62
C PHE A 283 10.58 16.90 14.25
N HIS A 284 9.63 16.99 13.31
CA HIS A 284 9.80 16.45 11.95
C HIS A 284 10.83 17.24 11.14
N LEU A 285 10.86 18.57 11.28
CA LEU A 285 11.84 19.43 10.61
C LEU A 285 13.28 19.05 10.99
N ALA A 286 13.53 18.70 12.25
CA ALA A 286 14.86 18.27 12.70
C ALA A 286 15.35 16.96 12.08
N GLN A 287 14.44 16.20 11.44
CA GLN A 287 14.71 14.90 10.80
C GLN A 287 14.83 15.03 9.28
N GLU A 288 14.67 16.22 8.70
CA GLU A 288 14.88 16.43 7.27
C GLU A 288 16.35 16.14 6.91
N PRO A 289 16.62 15.26 5.93
CA PRO A 289 17.97 15.01 5.45
C PRO A 289 18.62 16.32 4.98
N ARG A 290 19.87 16.56 5.42
CA ARG A 290 20.65 17.73 4.99
C ARG A 290 21.27 17.54 3.61
#